data_AF-A0A820JSQ4-F1
#
_entry.id   AF-A0A820JSQ4-F1
#
_cell.length_a   1.000
_cell.length_b   1.000
_cell.length_c   1.000
_cell.angle_alpha   90.00
_cell.angle_beta   90.00
_cell.angle_gamma   90.00
#
_symmetry.space_group_name_H-M   'P 1'
#
loop_
_entity.id
_entity.type
_entity.pdbx_description
1 polymer ?
#
loop_
_entity_poly.entity_id
_entity_poly.type
_entity_poly.pdbx_seq_one_letter_code
_entity_poly.pdbx_strand_id
1 'polypeptide(L)'
;EEIRKLLSPETRTTIDELGVILPDDNTPGAPQFPMIYWNAAAALYAYAWAKISRQGIDVVGHSQLVGFPELSDLQLQPQFPSVALLNWTTGEGTAKYWTSKLLIETVDIDNDEGVITQISDISGENIFSQAFVGKSGRRW
;
A
#
# COMPACT_ATOMS: atom_id res chain seq x y z
N GLU A 1 -9.85 -12.42 10.32
CA GLU A 1 -10.33 -11.60 11.46
C GLU A 1 -11.43 -12.21 12.32
N GLU A 2 -12.67 -12.39 11.86
CA GLU A 2 -13.75 -12.82 12.79
C GLU A 2 -13.50 -14.16 13.49
N ILE A 3 -12.96 -15.16 12.79
CA ILE A 3 -12.60 -16.46 13.39
C ILE A 3 -11.48 -16.30 14.43
N ARG A 4 -10.46 -15.49 14.12
CA ARG A 4 -9.35 -15.21 15.04
C ARG A 4 -9.86 -14.51 16.30
N LYS A 5 -10.70 -13.48 16.17
CA LYS A 5 -11.33 -12.78 17.31
C LYS A 5 -12.10 -13.73 18.23
N LEU A 6 -12.76 -14.74 17.65
CA LEU A 6 -13.54 -15.72 18.41
C LEU A 6 -12.66 -16.75 19.12
N LEU A 7 -11.65 -17.30 18.43
CA LEU A 7 -10.93 -18.50 18.88
C LEU A 7 -9.55 -18.21 19.49
N SER A 8 -8.92 -17.10 19.13
CA SER A 8 -7.59 -16.72 19.61
C SER A 8 -7.38 -15.20 19.55
N PRO A 9 -8.06 -14.43 20.42
CA PRO A 9 -8.11 -12.97 20.34
C PRO A 9 -6.75 -12.28 20.49
N GLU A 10 -5.79 -12.93 21.15
CA GLU A 10 -4.44 -12.41 21.36
C GLU A 10 -3.46 -12.77 20.23
N THR A 11 -3.86 -13.64 19.29
CA THR A 11 -3.01 -13.94 18.13
C THR A 11 -2.97 -12.73 17.21
N ARG A 12 -1.74 -12.28 16.91
CA ARG A 12 -1.49 -11.23 15.93
C ARG A 12 -1.67 -11.75 14.50
N THR A 13 -2.11 -10.87 13.62
CA THR A 13 -2.28 -11.16 12.20
C THR A 13 -1.55 -10.17 11.34
N THR A 14 -1.09 -10.67 10.20
CA THR A 14 -0.38 -9.87 9.22
C THR A 14 -0.95 -10.12 7.84
N ILE A 15 -0.87 -9.11 6.99
CA ILE A 15 -0.95 -9.28 5.55
C ILE A 15 0.49 -9.39 5.09
N ASP A 16 0.90 -10.58 4.69
CA ASP A 16 2.28 -10.87 4.27
C ASP A 16 2.68 -10.03 3.06
N GLU A 17 1.77 -9.91 2.09
CA GLU A 17 2.02 -9.19 0.84
C GLU A 17 0.81 -8.39 0.35
N LEU A 18 1.02 -7.07 0.19
CA LEU A 18 0.15 -6.17 -0.55
C LEU A 18 0.89 -5.66 -1.79
N GLY A 19 0.31 -5.92 -2.96
CA GLY A 19 0.89 -5.69 -4.28
C GLY A 19 -0.15 -5.34 -5.34
N VAL A 20 0.27 -4.57 -6.35
CA VAL A 20 -0.46 -4.43 -7.62
C VAL A 20 0.49 -4.87 -8.72
N ILE A 21 0.15 -5.94 -9.42
CA ILE A 21 0.98 -6.48 -10.50
C ILE A 21 0.31 -6.13 -11.84
N LEU A 22 1.07 -5.58 -12.78
CA LEU A 22 0.57 -5.41 -14.15
C LEU A 22 0.46 -6.78 -14.84
N PRO A 23 -0.58 -7.03 -15.66
CA PRO A 23 -0.80 -8.34 -16.28
C PRO A 23 0.35 -8.84 -17.16
N ASP A 24 1.09 -7.92 -17.77
CA ASP A 24 2.20 -8.14 -18.66
C ASP A 24 3.57 -7.89 -17.99
N ASP A 25 3.61 -7.75 -16.67
CA ASP A 25 4.88 -7.59 -15.95
C ASP A 25 5.83 -8.77 -16.22
N ASN A 26 7.13 -8.49 -16.33
CA ASN A 26 8.17 -9.41 -16.80
C ASN A 26 7.99 -10.00 -18.22
N THR A 27 6.98 -9.58 -19.00
CA THR A 27 6.83 -10.08 -20.38
C THR A 27 7.88 -9.42 -21.28
N PRO A 28 8.71 -10.19 -22.01
CA PRO A 28 9.68 -9.61 -22.94
C PRO A 28 8.99 -8.74 -24.01
N GLY A 29 9.46 -7.50 -24.17
CA GLY A 29 8.90 -6.55 -25.14
C GLY A 29 7.58 -5.89 -24.71
N ALA A 30 7.14 -6.08 -23.46
CA ALA A 30 6.02 -5.32 -22.91
C ALA A 30 6.28 -3.81 -23.00
N PRO A 31 5.24 -2.99 -23.21
CA PRO A 31 5.38 -1.55 -23.21
C PRO A 31 5.85 -1.05 -21.84
N GLN A 32 6.47 0.14 -21.82
CA GLN A 32 6.77 0.81 -20.56
C GLN A 32 5.48 1.02 -19.76
N PHE A 33 5.57 0.84 -18.45
CA PHE A 33 4.44 1.07 -17.56
C PHE A 33 3.88 2.49 -17.75
N PRO A 34 2.56 2.64 -17.93
CA PRO A 34 1.98 3.95 -18.16
C PRO A 34 2.18 4.81 -16.91
N MET A 35 2.53 6.10 -17.07
CA MET A 35 2.88 6.96 -15.92
C MET A 35 1.77 7.00 -14.84
N ILE A 36 0.51 6.93 -15.26
CA ILE A 36 -0.66 6.90 -14.36
C ILE A 36 -0.67 5.67 -13.44
N TYR A 37 -0.06 4.55 -13.84
CA TYR A 37 -0.02 3.32 -13.07
C TYR A 37 0.54 3.56 -11.66
N TRP A 38 1.65 4.31 -11.55
CA TRP A 38 2.29 4.55 -10.26
C TRP A 38 1.37 5.29 -9.29
N ASN A 39 0.67 6.31 -9.78
CA ASN A 39 -0.25 7.10 -8.97
C ASN A 39 -1.54 6.32 -8.65
N ALA A 40 -2.06 5.54 -9.60
CA ALA A 40 -3.23 4.69 -9.37
C ALA A 40 -2.92 3.57 -8.36
N ALA A 41 -1.75 2.96 -8.46
CA ALA A 41 -1.30 1.98 -7.48
C ALA A 41 -1.12 2.65 -6.10
N ALA A 42 -0.46 3.80 -6.02
CA ALA A 42 -0.34 4.55 -4.77
C ALA A 42 -1.70 4.87 -4.11
N ALA A 43 -2.70 5.27 -4.91
CA ALA A 43 -4.06 5.49 -4.42
C ALA A 43 -4.70 4.20 -3.87
N LEU A 44 -4.49 3.06 -4.52
CA LEU A 44 -4.94 1.76 -4.00
C LEU A 44 -4.26 1.43 -2.67
N TYR A 45 -2.95 1.67 -2.54
CA TYR A 45 -2.24 1.43 -1.28
C TYR A 45 -2.78 2.28 -0.14
N ALA A 46 -3.05 3.58 -0.37
CA ALA A 46 -3.68 4.44 0.62
C ALA A 46 -5.09 3.95 1.00
N TYR A 47 -5.89 3.59 0.01
CA TYR A 47 -7.24 3.04 0.23
C TYR A 47 -7.21 1.73 1.04
N ALA A 48 -6.37 0.78 0.63
CA ALA A 48 -6.21 -0.51 1.29
C ALA A 48 -5.71 -0.33 2.73
N TRP A 49 -4.65 0.46 2.93
CA TRP A 49 -4.12 0.76 4.24
C TRP A 49 -5.20 1.35 5.17
N ALA A 50 -5.97 2.33 4.70
CA ALA A 50 -7.04 2.95 5.49
C ALA A 50 -8.19 1.98 5.83
N LYS A 51 -8.47 1.01 4.95
CA LYS A 51 -9.46 -0.05 5.24
C LYS A 51 -8.91 -1.09 6.21
N ILE A 52 -7.64 -1.46 6.08
CA ILE A 52 -6.97 -2.50 6.87
C ILE A 52 -6.66 -2.02 8.29
N SER A 53 -6.26 -0.76 8.45
CA SER A 53 -5.94 -0.16 9.75
C SER A 53 -7.09 -0.22 10.76
N ARG A 54 -8.32 -0.45 10.28
CA ARG A 54 -9.54 -0.59 11.10
C ARG A 54 -9.92 -2.04 11.42
N GLN A 55 -9.20 -3.04 10.90
CA GLN A 55 -9.60 -4.45 10.97
C GLN A 55 -8.87 -5.26 12.04
N GLY A 56 -7.94 -4.66 12.79
CA GLY A 56 -7.14 -5.36 13.80
C GLY A 56 -6.01 -6.22 13.19
N ILE A 57 -5.56 -5.86 11.99
CA ILE A 57 -4.34 -6.40 11.38
C ILE A 57 -3.14 -5.63 11.93
N ASP A 58 -2.16 -6.34 12.46
CA ASP A 58 -1.00 -5.75 13.15
C ASP A 58 0.08 -5.24 12.18
N VAL A 59 0.28 -5.94 11.05
CA VAL A 59 1.34 -5.61 10.08
C VAL A 59 0.82 -5.81 8.66
N VAL A 60 1.20 -4.90 7.77
CA VAL A 60 1.00 -5.02 6.32
C VAL A 60 2.35 -4.96 5.63
N GLY A 61 2.76 -6.06 5.01
CA GLY A 61 3.93 -6.14 4.16
C GLY A 61 3.62 -5.62 2.76
N HIS A 62 4.54 -4.85 2.20
CA HIS A 62 4.57 -4.61 0.75
C HIS A 62 5.22 -5.80 0.08
N SER A 63 4.65 -6.30 -1.03
CA SER A 63 5.19 -7.44 -1.76
C SER A 63 6.69 -7.30 -2.05
N GLN A 64 7.15 -6.12 -2.50
CA GLN A 64 8.55 -5.91 -2.83
C GLN A 64 9.04 -4.49 -2.56
N LEU A 65 10.16 -4.37 -1.83
CA LEU A 65 10.91 -3.12 -1.77
C LEU A 65 11.58 -2.83 -3.13
N VAL A 66 12.21 -3.87 -3.71
CA VAL A 66 12.90 -3.80 -5.00
C VAL A 66 12.32 -4.87 -5.92
N GLY A 67 12.08 -4.46 -7.16
CA GLY A 67 11.73 -5.32 -8.28
C GLY A 67 12.37 -4.76 -9.54
N PHE A 68 12.76 -5.62 -10.47
CA PHE A 68 13.58 -5.26 -11.63
C PHE A 68 13.24 -6.14 -12.83
N PRO A 69 13.33 -5.62 -14.06
CA PRO A 69 13.09 -6.38 -15.28
C PRO A 69 14.27 -7.33 -15.53
N GLU A 70 14.31 -7.98 -16.69
CA GLU A 70 15.52 -8.70 -17.07
C GLU A 70 16.71 -7.74 -17.16
N LEU A 71 17.78 -8.03 -16.41
CA LEU A 71 19.03 -7.28 -16.40
C LEU A 71 20.14 -8.22 -16.91
N SER A 72 20.45 -8.12 -18.21
CA SER A 72 21.36 -9.03 -18.94
C SER A 72 22.71 -9.22 -18.26
N ASP A 73 23.22 -8.16 -17.63
CA ASP A 73 24.56 -8.14 -17.07
C ASP A 73 24.65 -8.83 -15.70
N LEU A 74 23.51 -9.00 -15.01
CA LEU A 74 23.47 -9.52 -13.64
C LEU A 74 23.11 -11.01 -13.57
N GLN A 75 22.62 -11.61 -14.66
CA GLN A 75 22.19 -13.01 -14.73
C GLN A 75 21.20 -13.41 -13.61
N LEU A 76 20.39 -12.44 -13.16
CA LEU A 76 19.35 -12.65 -12.16
C LEU A 76 18.01 -12.90 -12.84
N GLN A 77 17.15 -13.70 -12.19
CA GLN A 77 15.76 -13.81 -12.60
C GLN A 77 15.05 -12.47 -12.39
N PRO A 78 14.22 -12.00 -13.35
CA PRO A 78 13.48 -10.76 -13.20
C PRO A 78 12.44 -10.85 -12.08
N GLN A 79 12.24 -9.76 -11.34
CA GLN A 79 11.45 -9.72 -10.12
C GLN A 79 10.39 -8.62 -10.19
N PHE A 80 9.21 -8.91 -10.74
CA PHE A 80 8.03 -8.04 -10.92
C PHE A 80 8.24 -6.52 -10.70
N PRO A 81 8.90 -5.81 -11.63
CA PRO A 81 9.20 -4.38 -11.51
C PRO A 81 7.97 -3.49 -11.28
N SER A 82 6.77 -3.87 -11.74
CA SER A 82 5.56 -3.09 -11.46
C SER A 82 5.25 -3.03 -9.96
N VAL A 83 5.61 -4.07 -9.20
CA VAL A 83 5.32 -4.22 -7.77
C VAL A 83 6.25 -3.39 -6.90
N ALA A 84 7.45 -3.09 -7.37
CA ALA A 84 8.53 -2.44 -6.62
C ALA A 84 8.13 -1.10 -5.97
N LEU A 85 8.65 -0.86 -4.76
CA LEU A 85 8.57 0.45 -4.12
C LEU A 85 9.66 1.41 -4.61
N LEU A 86 10.82 0.90 -5.02
CA LEU A 86 11.94 1.69 -5.50
C LEU A 86 12.14 1.50 -7.01
N ASN A 87 12.55 2.57 -7.68
CA ASN A 87 13.05 2.51 -9.05
C ASN A 87 14.38 1.74 -9.05
N TRP A 88 14.46 0.63 -9.78
CA TRP A 88 15.65 -0.24 -9.82
C TRP A 88 16.85 0.40 -10.51
N THR A 89 16.67 1.45 -11.31
CA THR A 89 17.76 2.18 -11.98
C THR A 89 18.32 3.31 -11.11
N THR A 90 17.45 4.09 -10.46
CA THR A 90 17.87 5.29 -9.71
C THR A 90 17.91 5.09 -8.20
N GLY A 91 17.26 4.06 -7.67
CA GLY A 91 17.05 3.85 -6.24
C GLY A 91 16.00 4.79 -5.63
N GLU A 92 15.39 5.67 -6.42
CA GLU A 92 14.40 6.63 -5.93
C GLU A 92 13.06 5.96 -5.62
N GLY A 93 12.32 6.51 -4.66
CA GLY A 93 10.99 6.03 -4.31
C GLY A 93 9.95 6.26 -5.42
N THR A 94 9.16 5.24 -5.71
CA THR A 94 7.94 5.36 -6.53
C THR A 94 6.84 6.10 -5.77
N ALA A 95 5.74 6.45 -6.46
CA ALA A 95 4.57 7.05 -5.81
C ALA A 95 4.03 6.20 -4.64
N LYS A 96 4.13 4.87 -4.73
CA LYS A 96 3.75 3.94 -3.66
C LYS A 96 4.63 4.14 -2.43
N TYR A 97 5.96 4.25 -2.61
CA TYR A 97 6.90 4.48 -1.52
C TYR A 97 6.58 5.77 -0.79
N TRP A 98 6.42 6.87 -1.53
CA TRP A 98 6.17 8.18 -0.92
C TRP A 98 4.82 8.25 -0.22
N THR A 99 3.80 7.58 -0.77
CA THR A 99 2.48 7.49 -0.12
C THR A 99 2.56 6.67 1.16
N SER A 100 3.19 5.49 1.15
CA SER A 100 3.38 4.69 2.36
C SER A 100 4.18 5.44 3.42
N LYS A 101 5.26 6.12 3.01
CA LYS A 101 6.06 6.97 3.90
C LYS A 101 5.20 8.07 4.54
N LEU A 102 4.42 8.79 3.74
CA LEU A 102 3.52 9.83 4.24
C LEU A 102 2.55 9.26 5.28
N LEU A 103 1.92 8.11 5.01
CA LEU A 103 0.98 7.48 5.94
C LEU A 103 1.65 7.10 7.26
N ILE A 104 2.82 6.46 7.21
CA ILE A 104 3.61 6.05 8.39
C ILE A 104 4.07 7.26 9.21
N GLU A 105 4.49 8.34 8.55
CA GLU A 105 4.98 9.55 9.24
C GLU A 105 3.84 10.42 9.79
N THR A 106 2.63 10.30 9.23
CA THR A 106 1.47 11.13 9.61
C THR A 106 0.65 10.49 10.73
N VAL A 107 0.39 9.18 10.64
CA VAL A 107 -0.51 8.47 11.54
C VAL A 107 0.27 7.57 12.48
N ASP A 108 0.18 7.87 13.77
CA ASP A 108 0.71 7.00 14.82
C ASP A 108 -0.34 5.92 15.10
N ILE A 109 -0.29 4.79 14.39
CA ILE A 109 -1.35 3.77 14.42
C ILE A 109 -1.60 3.18 15.82
N ASP A 110 -0.61 3.24 16.71
CA ASP A 110 -0.71 2.75 18.08
C ASP A 110 -1.41 3.76 19.01
N ASN A 111 -1.47 5.04 18.62
CA ASN A 111 -1.92 6.13 19.48
C ASN A 111 -3.04 7.00 18.89
N ASP A 112 -3.21 7.01 17.58
CA ASP A 112 -4.21 7.81 16.87
C ASP A 112 -5.48 6.97 16.63
N GLU A 113 -6.64 7.60 16.78
CA GLU A 113 -7.94 6.94 16.62
C GLU A 113 -8.54 7.25 15.23
N GLY A 114 -8.86 6.19 14.47
CA GLY A 114 -9.52 6.33 13.17
C GLY A 114 -11.00 6.71 13.30
N VAL A 115 -11.36 7.92 12.88
CA VAL A 115 -12.74 8.44 13.01
C VAL A 115 -13.63 8.12 11.81
N ILE A 116 -14.94 8.24 12.00
CA ILE A 116 -15.92 8.16 10.92
C ILE A 116 -15.86 9.43 10.10
N THR A 117 -15.74 9.29 8.79
CA THR A 117 -15.80 10.36 7.80
C THR A 117 -17.14 10.32 7.07
N GLN A 118 -17.58 11.47 6.57
CA GLN A 118 -18.78 11.58 5.74
C GLN A 118 -18.41 12.31 4.44
N ILE A 119 -18.94 11.81 3.33
CA ILE A 119 -18.74 12.37 2.00
C ILE A 119 -20.12 12.82 1.51
N SER A 120 -20.21 14.04 0.99
CA SER A 120 -21.45 14.63 0.49
C SER A 120 -21.79 14.25 -0.96
N ASP A 121 -20.91 13.50 -1.63
CA ASP A 121 -21.17 12.92 -2.95
C ASP A 121 -22.26 11.86 -2.83
N ILE A 122 -23.28 11.98 -3.68
CA ILE A 122 -24.59 11.33 -3.57
C ILE A 122 -24.50 9.82 -3.85
N SER A 123 -23.43 9.37 -4.54
CA SER A 123 -23.19 7.93 -4.77
C SER A 123 -22.29 7.27 -3.74
N GLY A 124 -21.34 8.00 -3.11
CA GLY A 124 -20.33 7.41 -2.22
C GLY A 124 -19.41 6.37 -2.88
N GLU A 125 -19.46 6.22 -4.20
CA GLU A 125 -18.76 5.15 -4.94
C GLU A 125 -17.36 5.57 -5.41
N ASN A 126 -17.13 6.86 -5.65
CA ASN A 126 -15.92 7.35 -6.31
C ASN A 126 -14.90 7.99 -5.37
N ILE A 127 -15.32 8.37 -4.16
CA ILE A 127 -14.49 9.08 -3.19
C ILE A 127 -14.45 8.26 -1.92
N PHE A 128 -13.24 8.08 -1.39
CA PHE A 128 -13.01 7.51 -0.08
C PHE A 128 -12.24 8.50 0.78
N SER A 129 -12.64 8.63 2.05
CA SER A 129 -11.98 9.49 3.03
C SER A 129 -11.78 8.70 4.31
N GLN A 130 -10.61 8.83 4.93
CA GLN A 130 -10.35 8.35 6.28
C GLN A 130 -9.58 9.45 7.01
N ALA A 131 -9.92 9.67 8.27
CA ALA A 131 -9.25 10.64 9.12
C ALA A 131 -8.83 9.99 10.45
N PHE A 132 -7.81 10.56 11.08
CA PHE A 132 -7.28 10.11 12.36
C PHE A 132 -7.16 11.28 13.33
N VAL A 133 -7.46 11.03 14.61
CA VAL A 133 -7.31 12.01 15.69
C VAL A 133 -6.27 11.51 16.67
N GLY A 134 -5.18 12.27 16.82
CA GLY A 134 -4.14 11.97 17.79
C GLY A 134 -4.43 12.52 19.17
N LYS A 135 -3.67 12.07 20.17
CA LYS A 135 -3.83 12.41 21.60
C LYS A 135 -3.81 13.91 21.91
N SER A 136 -3.16 14.74 21.09
CA SER A 136 -3.11 16.20 21.24
C SER A 136 -4.26 16.93 20.52
N GLY A 137 -5.25 16.22 19.98
CA GLY A 137 -6.30 16.78 19.13
C GLY A 137 -5.83 17.13 17.72
N ARG A 138 -4.60 16.73 17.36
CA ARG A 138 -4.06 16.79 15.99
C ARG A 138 -4.91 15.94 15.06
N ARG A 139 -5.32 16.50 13.92
CA ARG A 139 -6.21 15.85 12.95
C ARG A 139 -5.52 15.76 11.59
N TRP A 140 -5.65 14.61 10.95
CA TRP A 140 -5.14 14.35 9.61
C TRP A 140 -6.17 13.56 8.81
#